data_AF-A0A7L2R4Y2-F1
#
_entry.id   AF-A0A7L2R4Y2-F1
#
_cell.length_a   1.000
_cell.length_b   1.000
_cell.length_c   1.000
_cell.angle_alpha   90.00
_cell.angle_beta   90.00
_cell.angle_gamma   90.00
#
_symmetry.space_group_name_H-M   'P 1'
#
loop_
_entity.id
_entity.type
_entity.pdbx_description
1 polymer ?
#
loop_
_entity_poly.entity_id
_entity_poly.type
_entity_poly.pdbx_seq_one_letter_code
_entity_poly.pdbx_strand_id
1 'polypeptide(L)'
;TGQMQCKVYDSMLALPQDLQAARALLVVAIILAVLGLMVAIVGAQCTRCVEDESTKAKITIVSGVIFLLSGVMTLIPVCWSANTIIRDFYNPLVIEAQKRELGTSLYVGWAASALLLLGG
;
A
#
# COMPACT_ATOMS: atom_id res chain seq x y z
N THR A 1 -32.88 -12.20 7.59
CA THR A 1 -31.67 -12.72 8.26
C THR A 1 -30.46 -12.38 7.41
N GLY A 2 -29.78 -11.27 7.70
CA GLY A 2 -28.63 -10.79 6.93
C GLY A 2 -27.34 -11.48 7.37
N GLN A 3 -27.09 -12.69 6.87
CA GLN A 3 -25.82 -13.36 7.12
C GLN A 3 -24.73 -12.79 6.20
N MET A 4 -23.66 -12.24 6.78
CA MET A 4 -22.45 -11.91 6.04
C MET A 4 -21.68 -13.20 5.76
N GLN A 5 -21.55 -13.58 4.50
CA GLN A 5 -20.74 -14.72 4.08
C GLN A 5 -19.48 -14.21 3.40
N CYS A 6 -18.33 -14.51 4.00
CA CYS A 6 -17.01 -14.25 3.42
C CYS A 6 -16.40 -15.58 2.98
N LYS A 7 -16.05 -15.68 1.70
CA LYS A 7 -15.33 -16.83 1.15
C LYS A 7 -13.97 -16.34 0.62
N VAL A 8 -12.91 -17.03 1.02
CA VAL A 8 -11.56 -16.77 0.49
C VAL A 8 -11.52 -17.19 -0.98
N TYR A 9 -10.80 -16.45 -1.81
CA TYR A 9 -10.58 -16.84 -3.20
C TYR A 9 -9.78 -18.14 -3.25
N ASP A 10 -10.36 -19.19 -3.83
CA ASP A 10 -9.78 -20.54 -3.87
C ASP A 10 -8.58 -20.64 -4.84
N SER A 11 -8.35 -19.65 -5.72
CA SER A 11 -7.26 -19.67 -6.71
C SER A 11 -6.87 -18.27 -7.19
N MET A 12 -5.59 -18.08 -7.52
CA MET A 12 -5.06 -16.84 -8.10
C MET A 12 -5.75 -16.47 -9.43
N LEU A 13 -6.19 -17.48 -10.19
CA LEU A 13 -6.82 -17.32 -11.51
C LEU A 13 -8.27 -16.82 -11.46
N ALA A 14 -8.92 -16.89 -10.28
CA ALA A 14 -10.27 -16.38 -10.09
C ALA A 14 -10.30 -14.85 -9.84
N LEU A 15 -9.13 -14.24 -9.63
CA LEU A 15 -8.99 -12.82 -9.35
C LEU A 15 -8.68 -12.07 -10.66
N PRO A 16 -9.36 -10.95 -10.97
CA PRO A 16 -9.04 -10.16 -12.16
C PRO A 16 -7.59 -9.69 -12.12
N GLN A 17 -6.95 -9.66 -13.29
CA GLN A 17 -5.51 -9.42 -13.45
C GLN A 17 -5.03 -8.11 -12.80
N ASP A 18 -5.87 -7.06 -12.82
CA ASP A 18 -5.60 -5.78 -12.14
C ASP A 18 -5.44 -5.93 -10.62
N LEU A 19 -6.29 -6.76 -9.99
CA LEU A 19 -6.22 -7.03 -8.55
C LEU A 19 -5.03 -7.92 -8.20
N GLN A 20 -4.61 -8.81 -9.10
CA GLN A 20 -3.40 -9.60 -8.90
C GLN A 20 -2.14 -8.73 -8.92
N ALA A 21 -2.05 -7.80 -9.87
CA ALA A 21 -0.97 -6.81 -9.91
C ALA A 21 -1.00 -5.90 -8.67
N ALA A 22 -2.18 -5.40 -8.29
CA ALA A 22 -2.34 -4.58 -7.09
C ALA A 22 -1.90 -5.30 -5.81
N ARG A 23 -2.22 -6.59 -5.68
CA ARG A 23 -1.78 -7.42 -4.55
C ARG A 23 -0.26 -7.54 -4.50
N ALA A 24 0.38 -7.80 -5.63
CA ALA A 24 1.85 -7.91 -5.68
C ALA A 24 2.51 -6.59 -5.26
N LEU A 25 2.03 -5.46 -5.79
CA LEU A 25 2.54 -4.13 -5.45
C LEU A 25 2.38 -3.82 -3.95
N LEU A 26 1.22 -4.11 -3.37
CA LEU A 26 0.96 -3.89 -1.93
C LEU A 26 1.85 -4.78 -1.06
N VAL A 27 2.05 -6.06 -1.41
CA VAL A 27 2.93 -6.96 -0.66
C VAL A 27 4.38 -6.46 -0.70
N VAL A 28 4.86 -6.05 -1.86
CA VAL A 28 6.21 -5.47 -2.00
C VAL A 28 6.33 -4.18 -1.19
N ALA A 29 5.31 -3.30 -1.24
CA ALA A 29 5.30 -2.07 -0.46
C ALA A 29 5.37 -2.33 1.06
N ILE A 30 4.64 -3.34 1.55
CA ILE A 30 4.69 -3.74 2.97
C ILE A 30 6.08 -4.25 3.35
N ILE A 31 6.70 -5.10 2.51
CA ILE A 31 8.06 -5.59 2.76
C ILE A 31 9.04 -4.42 2.83
N LEU A 32 8.95 -3.46 1.90
CA LEU A 32 9.78 -2.25 1.92
C LEU A 32 9.54 -1.41 3.18
N ALA A 33 8.30 -1.22 3.62
CA ALA A 33 8.00 -0.48 4.85
C ALA A 33 8.60 -1.15 6.09
N VAL A 34 8.50 -2.49 6.18
CA VAL A 34 9.10 -3.24 7.29
C VAL A 34 10.63 -3.12 7.26
N LEU A 35 11.25 -3.26 6.09
CA LEU A 35 12.71 -3.06 5.96
C LEU A 35 13.12 -1.63 6.32
N GLY A 36 12.39 -0.62 5.85
CA GLY A 36 12.60 0.79 6.19
C GLY A 36 12.51 1.02 7.70
N LEU A 37 11.54 0.42 8.37
CA LEU A 37 11.40 0.48 9.83
C LEU A 37 12.58 -0.15 10.56
N MET A 38 13.04 -1.32 10.12
CA MET A 38 14.21 -1.99 10.72
C MET A 38 15.47 -1.12 10.57
N VAL A 39 15.67 -0.52 9.39
CA VAL A 39 16.79 0.41 9.12
C VAL A 39 16.67 1.67 9.98
N ALA A 40 15.46 2.24 10.13
CA ALA A 40 15.21 3.40 10.98
C ALA A 40 15.54 3.13 12.45
N ILE A 41 15.20 1.94 12.96
CA ILE A 41 15.53 1.53 14.35
C ILE A 41 17.05 1.48 14.56
N VAL A 42 17.81 0.99 13.57
CA VAL A 42 19.29 0.98 13.62
C VAL A 42 19.87 2.40 13.57
N GLY A 43 19.24 3.30 12.81
CA GLY A 43 19.62 4.72 12.71
C GLY A 43 19.27 5.58 13.93
N ALA A 44 18.41 5.08 14.82
CA ALA A 44 17.95 5.83 15.99
C ALA A 44 19.08 6.15 16.99
N GLN A 45 19.00 7.33 17.61
CA GLN A 45 19.97 7.74 18.64
C GLN A 45 19.94 6.82 19.86
N CYS A 46 18.78 6.24 20.18
CA CYS A 46 18.58 5.31 21.29
C CYS A 46 19.23 3.93 21.09
N THR A 47 19.69 3.61 19.87
CA THR A 47 20.23 2.29 19.52
C THR A 47 21.76 2.34 19.40
N ARG A 48 22.49 1.50 20.15
CA ARG A 48 23.97 1.42 20.13
C ARG A 48 24.55 0.45 19.07
N CYS A 49 23.79 0.12 18.03
CA CYS A 49 24.27 -0.75 16.94
C CYS A 49 25.36 -0.11 16.08
N VAL A 50 25.40 1.23 16.02
CA VAL A 50 26.39 2.02 15.29
C VAL A 50 26.87 3.15 16.20
N GLU A 51 28.18 3.34 16.35
CA GLU A 51 28.74 4.39 17.22
C GLU A 51 29.00 5.70 16.45
N ASP A 52 29.21 5.62 15.13
CA ASP A 52 29.47 6.79 14.30
C ASP A 52 28.19 7.56 13.95
N GLU A 53 28.12 8.83 14.38
CA GLU A 53 26.96 9.69 14.22
C GLU A 53 26.70 10.05 12.74
N SER A 54 27.77 10.18 11.94
CA SER A 54 27.64 10.44 10.50
C SER A 54 27.00 9.26 9.75
N THR A 55 27.30 8.04 10.18
CA THR A 55 26.73 6.81 9.64
C THR A 55 25.27 6.67 10.08
N LYS A 56 24.93 7.01 11.33
CA LYS A 56 23.53 7.07 11.78
C LYS A 56 22.68 8.02 10.94
N ALA A 57 23.19 9.23 10.66
CA ALA A 57 22.48 10.19 9.82
C ALA A 57 22.21 9.64 8.42
N LYS A 58 23.20 8.99 7.79
CA LYS A 58 23.05 8.34 6.49
C LYS A 58 22.03 7.20 6.52
N ILE A 59 22.05 6.36 7.56
CA ILE A 59 21.09 5.26 7.74
C ILE A 59 19.67 5.80 7.86
N THR A 60 19.46 6.87 8.63
CA THR A 60 18.15 7.51 8.76
C THR A 60 17.66 8.06 7.42
N ILE A 61 18.52 8.75 6.66
CA ILE A 61 18.17 9.23 5.31
C ILE A 61 17.77 8.06 4.39
N VAL A 62 18.53 6.96 4.41
CA VAL A 62 18.20 5.76 3.63
C VAL A 62 16.85 5.16 4.04
N SER A 63 16.54 5.11 5.34
CA SER A 63 15.23 4.64 5.80
C SER A 63 14.08 5.53 5.30
N GLY A 64 14.28 6.85 5.30
CA GLY A 64 13.31 7.80 4.75
C GLY A 64 13.04 7.56 3.27
N VAL A 65 14.09 7.40 2.46
CA VAL A 65 13.95 7.06 1.02
C VAL A 65 13.19 5.74 0.84
N ILE A 66 13.45 4.73 1.66
CA ILE A 66 12.72 3.45 1.60
C ILE A 66 11.23 3.64 1.94
N PHE A 67 10.91 4.46 2.93
CA PHE A 67 9.52 4.80 3.27
C PHE A 67 8.82 5.57 2.16
N LEU A 68 9.50 6.53 1.52
CA LEU A 68 8.98 7.24 0.35
C LEU A 68 8.65 6.28 -0.79
N LEU A 69 9.57 5.37 -1.12
CA LEU A 69 9.36 4.34 -2.14
C LEU A 69 8.18 3.42 -1.81
N SER A 70 8.07 2.98 -0.55
CA SER A 70 6.93 2.18 -0.07
C SER A 70 5.61 2.95 -0.16
N GLY A 71 5.60 4.24 0.20
CA GLY A 71 4.43 5.12 0.10
C GLY A 71 3.94 5.28 -1.33
N VAL A 72 4.84 5.51 -2.29
CA VAL A 72 4.51 5.57 -3.73
C VAL A 72 4.02 4.22 -4.24
N MET A 73 4.67 3.12 -3.87
CA MET A 73 4.28 1.77 -4.29
C MET A 73 2.90 1.36 -3.75
N THR A 74 2.50 1.90 -2.59
CA THR A 74 1.15 1.74 -2.03
C THR A 74 0.12 2.63 -2.75
N LEU A 75 0.53 3.84 -3.16
CA LEU A 75 -0.36 4.80 -3.82
C LEU A 75 -0.83 4.33 -5.20
N ILE A 76 0.08 3.76 -5.99
CA ILE A 76 -0.17 3.30 -7.36
C ILE A 76 -1.38 2.34 -7.44
N PRO A 77 -1.42 1.19 -6.72
CA PRO A 77 -2.53 0.24 -6.80
C PRO A 77 -3.83 0.80 -6.21
N VAL A 78 -3.76 1.67 -5.20
CA VAL A 78 -4.94 2.32 -4.60
C VAL A 78 -5.58 3.28 -5.60
N CYS A 79 -4.79 4.17 -6.20
CA CYS A 79 -5.26 5.11 -7.22
C CYS A 79 -5.74 4.40 -8.49
N TRP A 80 -5.04 3.33 -8.91
CA TRP A 80 -5.45 2.53 -10.06
C TRP A 80 -6.80 1.86 -9.82
N SER A 81 -6.97 1.20 -8.67
CA SER A 81 -8.23 0.54 -8.29
C SER A 81 -9.38 1.53 -8.15
N ALA A 82 -9.13 2.72 -7.60
CA ALA A 82 -10.13 3.78 -7.54
C ALA A 82 -10.53 4.25 -8.96
N ASN A 83 -9.55 4.47 -9.85
CA ASN A 83 -9.81 4.89 -11.22
C ASN A 83 -10.59 3.84 -12.03
N THR A 84 -10.33 2.54 -11.85
CA THR A 84 -11.11 1.49 -12.54
C THR A 84 -12.57 1.47 -12.07
N ILE A 85 -12.81 1.58 -10.75
CA ILE A 85 -14.17 1.66 -10.18
C ILE A 85 -14.92 2.89 -10.71
N ILE A 86 -14.26 4.06 -10.72
CA ILE A 86 -14.86 5.30 -11.20
C ILE A 86 -15.18 5.19 -12.70
N ARG A 87 -14.27 4.64 -13.52
CA ARG A 87 -14.51 4.44 -14.96
C ARG A 87 -15.69 3.50 -15.22
N ASP A 88 -15.80 2.42 -14.46
CA ASP A 88 -16.93 1.49 -14.58
C ASP A 88 -18.26 2.15 -14.20
N PHE A 89 -18.26 3.05 -13.21
CA PHE A 89 -19.45 3.77 -12.80
C PHE A 89 -20.02 4.68 -13.90
N TYR A 90 -19.15 5.28 -14.72
CA TYR A 90 -19.53 6.14 -15.85
C TYR A 90 -19.68 5.40 -17.18
N ASN A 91 -19.45 4.08 -17.22
CA ASN A 91 -19.52 3.31 -18.45
C ASN A 91 -21.00 2.97 -18.80
N PRO A 92 -21.52 3.44 -19.95
CA PRO A 92 -22.92 3.20 -20.33
C PRO A 92 -23.25 1.74 -20.65
N LEU A 93 -22.23 0.88 -20.78
CA LEU A 93 -22.38 -0.56 -21.02
C LEU A 93 -22.62 -1.35 -19.73
N VAL A 94 -22.45 -0.73 -18.55
CA VAL A 94 -22.64 -1.38 -17.24
C VAL A 94 -24.07 -1.16 -16.78
N ILE A 95 -24.77 -2.25 -16.46
CA ILE A 95 -26.14 -2.21 -15.92
C ILE A 95 -26.10 -1.54 -14.54
N GLU A 96 -27.07 -0.68 -14.22
CA GLU A 96 -27.17 0.05 -12.94
C GLU A 96 -26.99 -0.87 -11.71
N ALA A 97 -27.53 -2.09 -11.76
CA ALA A 97 -27.41 -3.09 -10.69
C ALA A 97 -25.99 -3.65 -10.48
N GLN A 98 -25.06 -3.41 -11.40
CA GLN A 98 -23.65 -3.83 -11.32
C GLN A 98 -22.68 -2.68 -11.04
N LYS A 99 -23.16 -1.46 -10.80
CA LYS A 99 -22.28 -0.34 -10.45
C LYS A 99 -21.56 -0.63 -9.14
N ARG A 100 -20.24 -0.46 -9.16
CA ARG A 100 -19.35 -0.69 -8.03
C ARG A 100 -19.12 0.62 -7.28
N GLU A 101 -19.10 0.53 -5.95
CA GLU A 101 -18.76 1.65 -5.08
C GLU A 101 -17.31 1.55 -4.59
N LEU A 102 -16.76 2.67 -4.12
CA LEU A 102 -15.43 2.72 -3.53
C LEU A 102 -15.43 2.01 -2.17
N GLY A 103 -14.62 0.96 -2.04
CA GLY A 103 -14.47 0.26 -0.77
C GLY A 103 -13.72 1.08 0.28
N THR A 104 -14.07 0.90 1.55
CA THR A 104 -13.46 1.62 2.69
C THR A 104 -11.94 1.47 2.76
N SER A 105 -11.41 0.31 2.31
CA SER A 105 -9.97 0.04 2.29
C SER A 105 -9.17 0.98 1.37
N LEU A 106 -9.79 1.57 0.34
CA LEU A 106 -9.10 2.54 -0.54
C LEU A 106 -8.78 3.84 0.21
N TYR A 107 -9.69 4.32 1.06
CA TYR A 107 -9.44 5.48 1.91
C TYR A 107 -8.33 5.22 2.92
N VAL A 108 -8.32 4.03 3.53
CA VAL A 108 -7.23 3.60 4.43
C VAL A 108 -5.90 3.53 3.66
N GLY A 109 -5.91 3.03 2.43
CA GLY A 109 -4.74 2.99 1.55
C GLY A 109 -4.17 4.38 1.23
N TRP A 110 -5.02 5.36 0.93
CA TRP A 110 -4.59 6.75 0.74
C TRP A 110 -4.01 7.37 2.01
N ALA A 111 -4.68 7.18 3.15
CA ALA A 111 -4.17 7.66 4.44
C ALA A 111 -2.82 7.03 4.78
N ALA A 112 -2.68 5.71 4.59
CA ALA A 112 -1.43 4.99 4.83
C ALA A 112 -0.30 5.48 3.91
N SER A 113 -0.57 5.64 2.61
CA SER A 113 0.39 6.18 1.66
C SER A 113 0.83 7.60 2.03
N ALA A 114 -0.11 8.48 2.40
CA ALA A 114 0.20 9.85 2.83
C ALA A 114 1.08 9.85 4.09
N LEU A 115 0.78 9.01 5.08
CA LEU A 115 1.60 8.89 6.29
C LEU A 115 3.00 8.36 6.00
N LEU A 116 3.14 7.37 5.11
CA LEU A 116 4.44 6.84 4.67
C LEU A 116 5.25 7.90 3.91
N LEU A 117 4.59 8.73 3.10
CA LEU A 117 5.23 9.79 2.33
C LEU A 117 5.65 11.00 3.17
N LEU A 118 4.86 11.35 4.19
CA LEU A 118 5.17 12.45 5.09
C LEU A 118 6.14 12.04 6.20
N GLY A 119 6.13 10.76 6.59
CA GLY A 119 7.00 10.22 7.62
C GLY A 119 8.38 9.78 7.11
N GLY A 120 8.50 9.46 5.81
CA GLY A 120 9.77 9.17 5.14
C GLY A 120 10.52 10.43 4.74
#